data_AF-A0A2I0N5H6-F1
#
_entry.id   AF-A0A2I0N5H6-F1
#
_cell.length_a   1.000
_cell.length_b   1.000
_cell.length_c   1.000
_cell.angle_alpha   90.00
_cell.angle_beta   90.00
_cell.angle_gamma   90.00
#
_symmetry.space_group_name_H-M   'P 1'
#
loop_
_entity.id
_entity.type
_entity.pdbx_description
1 polymer ?
#
loop_
_entity_poly.entity_id
_entity_poly.type
_entity_poly.pdbx_seq_one_letter_code
_entity_poly.pdbx_strand_id
1 'polypeptide(L)'
;MMRCFCEKENYHIRDCGARIACRIFRLSGERQQSISAEPTVTPLEIADKGAPAASPTTPPSTSPTTLPLETVNKLILPEEKYQGIPVLAPLLKRGIEVRIGSNSSCNLNFSDVSYFSSQAALAFWNKSEKAIVVDNYSNALTASALASVLDIPLLYYGETTGYAIEKLGCKEVIAVGNFSYQAPAQAAQPQAGVLELDENSFLDYFIGLRPPSYLVVANPYDNETLKSYYPQGKQTPHTPHLSCLAPLFAAHYGGMIVTATSDPHEIDRKIEWVARRMHDLGIEKSGGECMLRHLLLVGDAVSLTPVYYWFETITPNGGAWWFCTPTDNPYADLDGKTDFEHEQGEEIDERILTPELACGRLVAKTLEDGFNYAYRIFNYNSLLSGWEKNALIWCGALAEPGEGHNILVQSAWLLGGFSVKDDTVEAHTFNSGAIAADMQNSNFIAAVADHGSPSGNTVQYGDLKPMPPNIVFPVSCLMGQIDNYQSDWGVTKKNSFTYAVLEKGAAAYVAPTRPTVCGMLLLQGDGLILAHEDAGILCYQFYGNLINSNCTAGEALMSAKPNAHPYINCQYTLYGDPGFNPYEPKNNG
;
A
#
# COMPACT_ATOMS: atom_id res chain seq x y z
N MET A 1 27.43 51.67 -14.58
CA MET A 1 27.45 52.94 -13.84
C MET A 1 27.00 52.63 -12.41
N MET A 2 27.87 52.89 -11.45
CA MET A 2 27.79 52.55 -10.00
C MET A 2 26.80 53.43 -9.22
N ARG A 3 26.43 52.95 -8.02
CA ARG A 3 25.77 53.60 -6.84
C ARG A 3 24.26 53.35 -6.72
N CYS A 4 23.64 53.14 -5.55
CA CYS A 4 24.07 53.07 -4.15
C CYS A 4 22.96 52.40 -3.31
N PHE A 5 23.33 51.85 -2.15
CA PHE A 5 22.48 51.33 -1.06
C PHE A 5 21.83 52.44 -0.21
N CYS A 6 20.64 52.16 0.37
CA CYS A 6 20.15 52.51 1.73
C CYS A 6 18.70 51.98 1.87
N GLU A 7 18.46 50.91 2.64
CA GLU A 7 18.01 50.87 4.06
C GLU A 7 16.50 51.12 4.31
N LYS A 8 15.85 50.04 4.80
CA LYS A 8 14.75 49.87 5.79
C LYS A 8 13.55 50.82 5.79
N GLU A 9 12.34 50.23 5.76
CA GLU A 9 11.35 50.34 6.85
C GLU A 9 10.22 49.30 6.76
N ASN A 10 9.72 48.90 7.94
CA ASN A 10 8.66 47.93 8.21
C ASN A 10 7.27 48.48 7.81
N TYR A 11 6.38 47.63 7.28
CA TYR A 11 4.93 47.81 7.48
C TYR A 11 4.18 46.46 7.51
N HIS A 12 3.50 46.21 8.63
CA HIS A 12 2.38 45.28 8.75
C HIS A 12 1.14 45.90 8.09
N ILE A 13 0.47 45.18 7.19
CA ILE A 13 -0.97 45.37 6.90
C ILE A 13 -1.62 44.00 6.69
N ARG A 14 -2.64 43.73 7.52
CA ARG A 14 -3.71 42.76 7.30
C ARG A 14 -4.76 43.42 6.39
N ASP A 15 -5.29 42.70 5.40
CA ASP A 15 -6.68 42.76 4.91
C ASP A 15 -6.85 41.67 3.83
N CYS A 16 -7.75 40.69 3.99
CA CYS A 16 -9.19 40.76 3.72
C CYS A 16 -9.56 41.05 2.26
N GLY A 17 -9.75 39.98 1.49
CA GLY A 17 -10.88 39.78 0.58
C GLY A 17 -10.88 40.50 -0.77
N ALA A 18 -10.91 39.73 -1.86
CA ALA A 18 -11.79 40.00 -2.99
C ALA A 18 -11.93 38.76 -3.90
N ARG A 19 -13.15 38.26 -3.97
CA ARG A 19 -13.64 37.33 -5.00
C ARG A 19 -13.62 38.04 -6.36
N ILE A 20 -13.13 37.37 -7.40
CA ILE A 20 -13.42 37.75 -8.79
C ILE A 20 -14.07 36.55 -9.47
N ALA A 21 -15.35 36.72 -9.79
CA ALA A 21 -16.12 35.83 -10.63
C ALA A 21 -15.86 36.19 -12.11
N CYS A 22 -15.43 35.23 -12.91
CA CYS A 22 -15.48 35.34 -14.37
C CYS A 22 -16.69 34.54 -14.89
N ARG A 23 -17.77 35.27 -15.20
CA ARG A 23 -18.83 34.81 -16.11
C ARG A 23 -18.30 34.94 -17.54
N ILE A 24 -18.29 33.85 -18.30
CA ILE A 24 -18.27 33.90 -19.76
C ILE A 24 -19.52 33.22 -20.30
N PHE A 25 -20.30 34.00 -21.05
CA PHE A 25 -21.37 33.54 -21.92
C PHE A 25 -20.78 32.68 -23.05
N ARG A 26 -21.35 31.50 -23.30
CA ARG A 26 -21.35 30.91 -24.64
C ARG A 26 -22.73 30.39 -25.00
N LEU A 27 -23.13 30.78 -26.20
CA LEU A 27 -24.43 30.59 -26.81
C LEU A 27 -24.62 29.15 -27.28
N SER A 28 -25.88 28.74 -27.13
CA SER A 28 -26.57 27.56 -27.64
C SER A 28 -26.18 27.09 -29.04
N GLY A 29 -25.91 25.79 -29.15
CA GLY A 29 -25.99 25.02 -30.38
C GLY A 29 -26.57 23.64 -30.05
N GLU A 30 -27.89 23.53 -30.09
CA GLU A 30 -28.63 22.28 -29.88
C GLU A 30 -28.26 21.24 -30.96
N ARG A 31 -27.70 20.11 -30.54
CA ARG A 31 -27.78 18.84 -31.26
C ARG A 31 -28.39 17.80 -30.33
N GLN A 32 -29.68 17.56 -30.50
CA GLN A 32 -30.34 16.37 -29.98
C GLN A 32 -29.76 15.15 -30.71
N GLN A 33 -28.92 14.38 -30.03
CA GLN A 33 -28.69 12.98 -30.35
C GLN A 33 -29.40 12.13 -29.30
N SER A 34 -30.23 11.24 -29.79
CA SER A 34 -31.03 10.26 -29.04
C SER A 34 -30.12 9.35 -28.21
N ILE A 35 -30.25 9.44 -26.89
CA ILE A 35 -29.65 8.50 -25.94
C ILE A 35 -30.39 7.17 -26.10
N SER A 36 -29.68 6.17 -26.63
CA SER A 36 -30.09 4.77 -26.59
C SER A 36 -29.88 4.21 -25.19
N ALA A 37 -30.85 3.44 -24.73
CA ALA A 37 -30.98 2.78 -23.44
C ALA A 37 -29.67 2.36 -22.75
N GLU A 38 -29.59 2.70 -21.47
CA GLU A 38 -28.66 2.15 -20.48
C GLU A 38 -28.62 0.61 -20.56
N PRO A 39 -27.45 -0.03 -20.60
CA PRO A 39 -27.36 -1.45 -20.34
C PRO A 39 -27.62 -1.65 -18.84
N THR A 40 -28.77 -2.23 -18.51
CA THR A 40 -29.06 -2.72 -17.16
C THR A 40 -28.06 -3.82 -16.85
N VAL A 41 -26.98 -3.50 -16.15
CA VAL A 41 -26.04 -4.49 -15.61
C VAL A 41 -26.79 -5.18 -14.47
N THR A 42 -27.41 -6.32 -14.77
CA THR A 42 -27.85 -7.25 -13.72
C THR A 42 -26.64 -7.60 -12.86
N PRO A 43 -26.71 -7.51 -11.54
CA PRO A 43 -25.65 -8.00 -10.67
C PRO A 43 -25.39 -9.45 -11.05
N LEU A 44 -24.14 -9.77 -11.41
CA LEU A 44 -23.72 -11.15 -11.39
C LEU A 44 -23.87 -11.58 -9.93
N GLU A 45 -24.88 -12.41 -9.65
CA GLU A 45 -24.80 -13.35 -8.53
C GLU A 45 -23.54 -14.18 -8.79
N ILE A 46 -22.40 -13.72 -8.28
CA ILE A 46 -21.28 -14.57 -7.96
C ILE A 46 -21.82 -15.41 -6.80
N ALA A 47 -22.52 -16.49 -7.16
CA ALA A 47 -22.69 -17.59 -6.26
C ALA A 47 -21.28 -18.01 -5.88
N ASP A 48 -20.85 -17.58 -4.69
CA ASP A 48 -19.79 -18.23 -3.96
C ASP A 48 -20.16 -19.71 -4.04
N LYS A 49 -19.44 -20.46 -4.86
CA LYS A 49 -19.59 -21.91 -4.91
C LYS A 49 -19.04 -22.34 -3.57
N GLY A 50 -19.90 -22.28 -2.55
CA GLY A 50 -19.64 -22.79 -1.23
C GLY A 50 -18.94 -24.11 -1.44
N ALA A 51 -17.74 -24.21 -0.87
CA ALA A 51 -16.93 -25.41 -0.92
C ALA A 51 -17.88 -26.61 -0.79
N PRO A 52 -17.83 -27.60 -1.70
CA PRO A 52 -18.81 -28.67 -1.72
C PRO A 52 -18.92 -29.21 -0.30
N ALA A 53 -20.13 -29.15 0.27
CA ALA A 53 -20.40 -29.62 1.62
C ALA A 53 -19.79 -31.01 1.73
N ALA A 54 -18.66 -31.07 2.43
CA ALA A 54 -17.91 -32.30 2.56
C ALA A 54 -18.89 -33.31 3.18
N SER A 55 -19.01 -34.48 2.54
CA SER A 55 -19.71 -35.60 3.14
C SER A 55 -19.21 -35.73 4.58
N PRO A 56 -20.07 -35.89 5.59
CA PRO A 56 -19.63 -35.97 6.98
C PRO A 56 -18.76 -37.22 7.12
N THR A 57 -17.46 -37.02 6.98
CA THR A 57 -16.44 -37.99 7.33
C THR A 57 -16.35 -37.91 8.83
N THR A 58 -16.57 -39.04 9.51
CA THR A 58 -16.49 -39.12 10.97
C THR A 58 -15.17 -38.48 11.41
N PRO A 59 -15.21 -37.38 12.18
CA PRO A 59 -14.00 -36.66 12.49
C PRO A 59 -13.10 -37.56 13.34
N PRO A 60 -11.77 -37.53 13.12
CA PRO A 60 -10.85 -38.22 13.99
C PRO A 60 -11.04 -37.67 15.41
N SER A 61 -11.43 -38.54 16.36
CA SER A 61 -11.73 -38.16 17.76
C SER A 61 -10.48 -37.75 18.56
N THR A 62 -9.42 -37.30 17.88
CA THR A 62 -8.14 -36.99 18.49
C THR A 62 -8.16 -35.56 18.98
N SER A 63 -8.31 -35.39 20.29
CA SER A 63 -8.07 -34.12 20.97
C SER A 63 -6.74 -33.53 20.52
N PRO A 64 -6.66 -32.23 20.22
CA PRO A 64 -5.40 -31.61 19.80
C PRO A 64 -4.32 -31.80 20.87
N THR A 65 -3.14 -32.27 20.45
CA THR A 65 -2.02 -32.56 21.35
C THR A 65 -1.26 -31.27 21.66
N THR A 66 -0.92 -31.03 22.92
CA THR A 66 -0.10 -29.88 23.34
C THR A 66 1.35 -30.11 22.96
N LEU A 67 1.93 -29.20 22.15
CA LEU A 67 3.35 -29.22 21.82
C LEU A 67 4.16 -28.48 22.90
N PRO A 68 5.36 -28.96 23.28
CA PRO A 68 6.26 -28.21 24.14
C PRO A 68 6.71 -26.91 23.44
N LEU A 69 6.49 -25.78 24.12
CA LEU A 69 6.59 -24.41 23.59
C LEU A 69 8.02 -23.84 23.48
N GLU A 70 9.01 -24.43 24.14
CA GLU A 70 10.18 -23.70 24.63
C GLU A 70 11.20 -23.19 23.58
N THR A 71 10.97 -23.28 22.26
CA THR A 71 11.96 -22.78 21.27
C THR A 71 11.39 -22.25 19.96
N VAL A 72 10.09 -22.00 19.82
CA VAL A 72 9.52 -21.60 18.51
C VAL A 72 9.58 -20.08 18.33
N ASN A 73 10.67 -19.59 17.73
CA ASN A 73 10.78 -18.17 17.33
C ASN A 73 10.22 -17.91 15.93
N LYS A 74 9.81 -18.97 15.20
CA LYS A 74 9.49 -18.89 13.78
C LYS A 74 8.51 -19.97 13.32
N LEU A 75 7.46 -19.53 12.63
CA LEU A 75 6.42 -20.36 12.03
C LEU A 75 6.36 -20.10 10.53
N ILE A 76 6.58 -21.16 9.75
CA ILE A 76 6.53 -21.12 8.29
C ILE A 76 5.40 -22.05 7.85
N LEU A 77 4.36 -21.48 7.25
CA LEU A 77 3.29 -22.21 6.61
C LEU A 77 3.60 -22.38 5.11
N PRO A 78 3.18 -23.48 4.47
CA PRO A 78 3.15 -23.58 3.02
C PRO A 78 2.05 -22.68 2.43
N GLU A 79 2.16 -22.35 1.15
CA GLU A 79 1.35 -21.33 0.48
C GLU A 79 -0.16 -21.64 0.47
N GLU A 80 -0.52 -22.91 0.28
CA GLU A 80 -1.92 -23.37 0.29
C GLU A 80 -2.61 -23.23 1.66
N LYS A 81 -1.86 -22.90 2.72
CA LYS A 81 -2.34 -22.71 4.09
C LYS A 81 -2.40 -21.24 4.51
N TYR A 82 -2.50 -20.31 3.55
CA TYR A 82 -2.58 -18.86 3.79
C TYR A 82 -3.66 -18.45 4.79
N GLN A 83 -4.77 -19.20 4.88
CA GLN A 83 -5.85 -18.97 5.84
C GLN A 83 -5.40 -19.08 7.32
N GLY A 84 -4.24 -19.69 7.58
CA GLY A 84 -3.65 -19.75 8.91
C GLY A 84 -2.93 -18.46 9.33
N ILE A 85 -2.59 -17.57 8.40
CA ILE A 85 -1.81 -16.36 8.72
C ILE A 85 -2.58 -15.39 9.63
N PRO A 86 -3.88 -15.08 9.40
CA PRO A 86 -4.65 -14.24 10.32
C PRO A 86 -4.70 -14.79 11.75
N VAL A 87 -4.77 -16.11 11.91
CA VAL A 87 -4.75 -16.82 13.20
C VAL A 87 -3.43 -16.63 13.94
N LEU A 88 -2.32 -16.63 13.19
CA LEU A 88 -0.98 -16.53 13.75
C LEU A 88 -0.51 -15.08 13.94
N ALA A 89 -1.14 -14.09 13.28
CA ALA A 89 -0.74 -12.69 13.34
C ALA A 89 -0.58 -12.12 14.77
N PRO A 90 -1.44 -12.46 15.77
CA PRO A 90 -1.25 -12.02 17.16
C PRO A 90 0.10 -12.43 17.76
N LEU A 91 0.70 -13.53 17.28
CA LEU A 91 2.00 -14.02 17.76
C LEU A 91 3.16 -13.09 17.39
N LEU A 92 2.98 -12.20 16.39
CA LEU A 92 3.99 -11.20 16.05
C LEU A 92 4.30 -10.29 17.25
N LYS A 93 3.29 -9.93 18.05
CA LYS A 93 3.49 -9.15 19.30
C LYS A 93 4.27 -9.91 20.37
N ARG A 94 4.35 -11.24 20.24
CA ARG A 94 5.13 -12.13 21.12
C ARG A 94 6.53 -12.42 20.56
N GLY A 95 6.94 -11.74 19.48
CA GLY A 95 8.25 -11.90 18.86
C GLY A 95 8.39 -13.17 18.03
N ILE A 96 7.29 -13.85 17.69
CA ILE A 96 7.30 -15.02 16.82
C ILE A 96 7.17 -14.55 15.37
N GLU A 97 8.14 -14.90 14.54
CA GLU A 97 8.08 -14.62 13.10
C GLU A 97 7.06 -15.56 12.45
N VAL A 98 6.10 -15.01 11.71
CA VAL A 98 5.08 -15.74 10.97
C VAL A 98 5.27 -15.49 9.48
N ARG A 99 5.40 -16.55 8.68
CA ARG A 99 5.54 -16.41 7.22
C ARG A 99 4.97 -17.56 6.40
N ILE A 100 4.76 -17.30 5.11
CA ILE A 100 4.62 -18.33 4.07
C ILE A 100 5.98 -18.63 3.46
N GLY A 101 6.26 -19.90 3.14
CA GLY A 101 7.42 -20.29 2.35
C GLY A 101 7.54 -21.79 2.10
N SER A 102 8.41 -22.14 1.15
CA SER A 102 8.65 -23.53 0.71
C SER A 102 9.17 -24.48 1.81
N ASN A 103 9.86 -23.95 2.82
CA ASN A 103 10.42 -24.72 3.94
C ASN A 103 9.51 -24.65 5.18
N SER A 104 8.34 -25.29 5.12
CA SER A 104 7.39 -25.33 6.25
C SER A 104 8.06 -25.88 7.52
N SER A 105 8.01 -25.09 8.60
CA SER A 105 8.52 -25.45 9.93
C SER A 105 7.41 -25.55 10.97
N CYS A 106 6.16 -25.34 10.55
CA CYS A 106 5.00 -25.43 11.43
C CYS A 106 4.61 -26.90 11.65
N ASN A 107 4.78 -27.38 12.89
CA ASN A 107 4.36 -28.73 13.30
C ASN A 107 2.87 -28.82 13.66
N LEU A 108 2.11 -27.73 13.46
CA LEU A 108 0.66 -27.73 13.68
C LEU A 108 -0.03 -28.43 12.51
N ASN A 109 -0.97 -29.30 12.84
CA ASN A 109 -1.76 -30.00 11.83
C ASN A 109 -2.82 -29.04 11.25
N PHE A 110 -2.90 -29.01 9.93
CA PHE A 110 -3.79 -28.15 9.16
C PHE A 110 -4.73 -29.03 8.31
N SER A 111 -5.47 -29.92 8.96
CA SER A 111 -6.53 -30.70 8.33
C SER A 111 -7.65 -29.80 7.82
N ASP A 112 -7.99 -28.81 8.64
CA ASP A 112 -8.92 -27.72 8.37
C ASP A 112 -8.51 -26.51 9.21
N VAL A 113 -9.02 -25.34 8.84
CA VAL A 113 -8.64 -24.08 9.48
C VAL A 113 -9.16 -23.96 10.92
N SER A 114 -10.29 -24.60 11.26
CA SER A 114 -10.82 -24.61 12.63
C SER A 114 -9.92 -25.44 13.56
N TYR A 115 -9.52 -26.63 13.12
CA TYR A 115 -8.59 -27.49 13.84
C TYR A 115 -7.22 -26.83 14.00
N PHE A 116 -6.68 -26.25 12.92
CA PHE A 116 -5.43 -25.50 12.95
C PHE A 116 -5.48 -24.36 13.96
N SER A 117 -6.54 -23.53 13.93
CA SER A 117 -6.66 -22.38 14.82
C SER A 117 -6.79 -22.79 16.29
N SER A 118 -7.52 -23.88 16.57
CA SER A 118 -7.60 -24.46 17.91
C SER A 118 -6.25 -25.00 18.40
N GLN A 119 -5.49 -25.68 17.53
CA GLN A 119 -4.14 -26.12 17.87
C GLN A 119 -3.19 -24.95 18.12
N ALA A 120 -3.20 -23.93 17.26
CA ALA A 120 -2.38 -22.74 17.44
C ALA A 120 -2.70 -22.04 18.78
N ALA A 121 -3.99 -21.87 19.09
CA ALA A 121 -4.41 -21.25 20.33
C ALA A 121 -3.92 -22.02 21.57
N LEU A 122 -4.08 -23.34 21.59
CA LEU A 122 -3.62 -24.19 22.69
C LEU A 122 -2.10 -24.32 22.77
N ALA A 123 -1.42 -24.21 21.62
CA ALA A 123 0.03 -24.28 21.55
C ALA A 123 0.69 -22.98 22.00
N PHE A 124 0.05 -21.82 21.85
CA PHE A 124 0.69 -20.53 22.15
C PHE A 124 0.06 -19.76 23.31
N TRP A 125 -1.15 -20.10 23.74
CA TRP A 125 -1.79 -19.51 24.91
C TRP A 125 -2.00 -20.57 25.99
N ASN A 126 -1.31 -20.39 27.13
CA ASN A 126 -1.54 -21.25 28.31
C ASN A 126 -2.94 -21.01 28.92
N LYS A 127 -3.42 -19.77 28.84
CA LYS A 127 -4.72 -19.31 29.32
C LYS A 127 -5.09 -18.05 28.56
N SER A 128 -6.37 -17.86 28.28
CA SER A 128 -6.90 -16.58 27.78
C SER A 128 -8.27 -16.32 28.38
N GLU A 129 -8.52 -15.11 28.89
CA GLU A 129 -9.85 -14.77 29.41
C GLU A 129 -10.85 -14.47 28.29
N LYS A 130 -10.36 -14.10 27.10
CA LYS A 130 -11.18 -13.86 25.92
C LYS A 130 -10.65 -14.63 24.71
N ALA A 131 -11.51 -14.90 23.74
CA ALA A 131 -11.12 -15.32 22.40
C ALA A 131 -11.99 -14.61 21.37
N ILE A 132 -11.46 -14.43 20.16
CA ILE A 132 -12.26 -14.01 19.01
C ILE A 132 -12.57 -15.26 18.18
N VAL A 133 -13.81 -15.43 17.77
CA VAL A 133 -14.26 -16.53 16.92
C VAL A 133 -14.81 -15.96 15.62
N VAL A 134 -14.37 -16.51 14.49
CA VAL A 134 -14.77 -16.09 13.13
C VAL A 134 -15.30 -17.29 12.34
N ASP A 135 -16.18 -17.04 11.37
CA ASP A 135 -16.78 -18.07 10.51
C ASP A 135 -16.09 -18.23 9.15
N ASN A 136 -15.35 -17.21 8.68
CA ASN A 136 -14.75 -17.21 7.35
C ASN A 136 -13.44 -16.41 7.28
N TYR A 137 -12.76 -16.49 6.12
CA TYR A 137 -11.47 -15.83 5.90
C TYR A 137 -11.54 -14.30 5.92
N SER A 138 -12.60 -13.70 5.38
CA SER A 138 -12.78 -12.24 5.42
C SER A 138 -12.86 -11.72 6.86
N ASN A 139 -13.67 -12.38 7.68
CA ASN A 139 -13.81 -12.04 9.10
C ASN A 139 -12.52 -12.32 9.87
N ALA A 140 -11.76 -13.36 9.52
CA ALA A 140 -10.45 -13.62 10.11
C ALA A 140 -9.44 -12.50 9.81
N LEU A 141 -9.40 -11.98 8.58
CA LEU A 141 -8.56 -10.84 8.22
C LEU A 141 -8.88 -9.65 9.13
N THR A 142 -10.14 -9.22 9.15
CA THR A 142 -10.61 -8.07 9.95
C THR A 142 -10.38 -8.26 11.45
N ALA A 143 -10.70 -9.45 11.98
CA ALA A 143 -10.58 -9.78 13.40
C ALA A 143 -9.14 -9.91 13.91
N SER A 144 -8.19 -10.30 13.05
CA SER A 144 -6.80 -10.56 13.44
C SER A 144 -6.10 -9.34 14.04
N ALA A 145 -6.44 -8.14 13.56
CA ALA A 145 -5.93 -6.89 14.08
C ALA A 145 -6.34 -6.70 15.55
N LEU A 146 -7.60 -6.93 15.88
CA LEU A 146 -8.10 -6.80 17.25
C LEU A 146 -7.52 -7.88 18.15
N ALA A 147 -7.44 -9.13 17.65
CA ALA A 147 -6.80 -10.23 18.36
C ALA A 147 -5.35 -9.88 18.74
N SER A 148 -4.62 -9.22 17.85
CA SER A 148 -3.25 -8.75 18.07
C SER A 148 -3.19 -7.59 19.08
N VAL A 149 -4.14 -6.64 19.03
CA VAL A 149 -4.22 -5.52 19.99
C VAL A 149 -4.53 -6.02 21.41
N LEU A 150 -5.38 -7.04 21.53
CA LEU A 150 -5.80 -7.62 22.80
C LEU A 150 -4.88 -8.74 23.31
N ASP A 151 -3.94 -9.21 22.49
CA ASP A 151 -3.11 -10.40 22.73
C ASP A 151 -3.91 -11.68 23.07
N ILE A 152 -5.02 -11.88 22.35
CA ILE A 152 -5.93 -13.02 22.54
C ILE A 152 -5.96 -13.92 21.29
N PRO A 153 -6.31 -15.22 21.43
CA PRO A 153 -6.37 -16.13 20.30
C PRO A 153 -7.53 -15.80 19.37
N LEU A 154 -7.28 -15.95 18.07
CA LEU A 154 -8.28 -15.95 17.00
C LEU A 154 -8.58 -17.39 16.59
N LEU A 155 -9.85 -17.77 16.61
CA LEU A 155 -10.31 -19.12 16.32
C LEU A 155 -11.28 -19.11 15.14
N TYR A 156 -11.14 -20.07 14.24
CA TYR A 156 -12.20 -20.37 13.29
C TYR A 156 -13.27 -21.23 13.95
N TYR A 157 -14.52 -20.93 13.68
CA TYR A 157 -15.66 -21.70 14.14
C TYR A 157 -15.70 -23.08 13.46
N GLY A 158 -15.83 -24.13 14.27
CA GLY A 158 -15.88 -25.52 13.83
C GLY A 158 -15.87 -26.49 15.00
N GLU A 159 -15.56 -27.76 14.73
CA GLU A 159 -15.73 -28.86 15.69
C GLU A 159 -14.82 -28.74 16.93
N THR A 160 -13.65 -28.11 16.79
CA THR A 160 -12.65 -28.02 17.87
C THR A 160 -12.66 -26.70 18.63
N THR A 161 -13.41 -25.70 18.16
CA THR A 161 -13.45 -24.35 18.73
C THR A 161 -13.91 -24.36 20.19
N GLY A 162 -15.00 -25.08 20.48
CA GLY A 162 -15.54 -25.17 21.85
C GLY A 162 -14.56 -25.80 22.83
N TYR A 163 -13.84 -26.84 22.40
CA TYR A 163 -12.79 -27.48 23.21
C TYR A 163 -11.64 -26.51 23.51
N ALA A 164 -11.17 -25.75 22.51
CA ALA A 164 -10.11 -24.77 22.71
C ALA A 164 -10.51 -23.68 23.71
N ILE A 165 -11.72 -23.12 23.56
CA ILE A 165 -12.28 -22.09 24.45
C ILE A 165 -12.35 -22.60 25.90
N GLU A 166 -12.85 -23.82 26.11
CA GLU A 166 -12.93 -24.44 27.43
C GLU A 166 -11.53 -24.62 28.05
N LYS A 167 -10.58 -25.18 27.28
CA LYS A 167 -9.22 -25.46 27.76
C LYS A 167 -8.42 -24.20 28.08
N LEU A 168 -8.63 -23.12 27.32
CA LEU A 168 -8.02 -21.82 27.57
C LEU A 168 -8.62 -21.10 28.79
N GLY A 169 -9.79 -21.55 29.27
CA GLY A 169 -10.50 -20.91 30.38
C GLY A 169 -11.12 -19.56 29.99
N CYS A 170 -11.56 -19.42 28.73
CA CYS A 170 -12.18 -18.20 28.22
C CYS A 170 -13.52 -17.92 28.94
N LYS A 171 -13.70 -16.68 29.38
CA LYS A 171 -14.91 -16.14 30.01
C LYS A 171 -15.73 -15.24 29.09
N GLU A 172 -15.17 -14.88 27.94
CA GLU A 172 -15.81 -14.04 26.95
C GLU A 172 -15.41 -14.51 25.56
N VAL A 173 -16.37 -14.53 24.64
CA VAL A 173 -16.16 -14.82 23.23
C VAL A 173 -16.67 -13.64 22.43
N ILE A 174 -15.81 -13.04 21.61
CA ILE A 174 -16.20 -12.05 20.62
C ILE A 174 -16.43 -12.82 19.32
N ALA A 175 -17.68 -13.02 18.93
CA ALA A 175 -18.05 -13.70 17.70
C ALA A 175 -18.19 -12.66 16.58
N VAL A 176 -17.40 -12.79 15.51
CA VAL A 176 -17.35 -11.82 14.41
C VAL A 176 -17.80 -12.50 13.12
N GLY A 177 -18.95 -12.07 12.59
CA GLY A 177 -19.53 -12.62 11.37
C GLY A 177 -21.03 -12.92 11.46
N ASN A 178 -21.55 -13.62 10.46
CA ASN A 178 -22.99 -13.90 10.33
C ASN A 178 -23.32 -15.31 10.85
N PHE A 179 -22.82 -15.65 12.04
CA PHE A 179 -23.12 -16.90 12.69
C PHE A 179 -23.52 -16.65 14.14
N SER A 180 -24.53 -17.38 14.61
CA SER A 180 -24.80 -17.42 16.04
C SER A 180 -23.87 -18.45 16.65
N TYR A 181 -23.01 -18.01 17.56
CA TYR A 181 -22.13 -18.93 18.27
C TYR A 181 -22.95 -19.72 19.28
N GLN A 182 -23.41 -20.89 18.85
CA GLN A 182 -23.98 -21.89 19.74
C GLN A 182 -22.87 -22.85 20.11
N ALA A 183 -22.42 -22.80 21.36
CA ALA A 183 -21.49 -23.81 21.86
C ALA A 183 -22.08 -25.20 21.55
N PRO A 184 -21.33 -26.10 20.89
CA PRO A 184 -21.87 -27.39 20.50
C PRO A 184 -22.44 -28.10 21.72
N ALA A 185 -23.66 -28.65 21.60
CA ALA A 185 -24.47 -29.18 22.69
C ALA A 185 -23.81 -30.27 23.57
N GLN A 186 -22.60 -30.73 23.21
CA GLN A 186 -21.82 -31.74 23.91
C GLN A 186 -20.62 -31.18 24.71
N ALA A 187 -20.20 -29.94 24.47
CA ALA A 187 -19.30 -29.23 25.38
C ALA A 187 -20.16 -28.61 26.47
N ALA A 188 -19.74 -28.71 27.75
CA ALA A 188 -20.38 -27.97 28.82
C ALA A 188 -20.47 -26.50 28.37
N GLN A 189 -21.70 -25.99 28.21
CA GLN A 189 -21.94 -24.63 27.71
C GLN A 189 -20.96 -23.70 28.42
N PRO A 190 -20.01 -23.08 27.71
CA PRO A 190 -19.09 -22.16 28.36
C PRO A 190 -19.96 -21.09 29.02
N GLN A 191 -19.73 -20.81 30.30
CA GLN A 191 -20.35 -19.66 30.98
C GLN A 191 -19.86 -18.31 30.41
N ALA A 192 -19.25 -18.34 29.23
CA ALA A 192 -18.65 -17.19 28.60
C ALA A 192 -19.75 -16.27 28.08
N GLY A 193 -19.63 -14.98 28.37
CA GLY A 193 -20.43 -13.97 27.68
C GLY A 193 -20.08 -13.99 26.20
N VAL A 194 -21.09 -14.07 25.33
CA VAL A 194 -20.89 -13.99 23.88
C VAL A 194 -21.27 -12.58 23.42
N LEU A 195 -20.33 -11.88 22.79
CA LEU A 195 -20.55 -10.63 22.10
C LEU A 195 -20.56 -10.91 20.59
N GLU A 196 -21.75 -10.96 19.99
CA GLU A 196 -21.92 -11.15 18.56
C GLU A 196 -21.83 -9.78 17.86
N LEU A 197 -20.92 -9.66 16.89
CA LEU A 197 -20.66 -8.44 16.14
C LEU A 197 -20.71 -8.76 14.64
N ASP A 198 -21.56 -8.04 13.91
CA ASP A 198 -21.40 -7.94 12.45
C ASP A 198 -20.17 -7.09 12.10
N GLU A 199 -19.84 -6.98 10.82
CA GLU A 199 -18.65 -6.26 10.37
C GLU A 199 -18.60 -4.81 10.87
N ASN A 200 -19.70 -4.05 10.73
CA ASN A 200 -19.74 -2.64 11.12
C ASN A 200 -19.69 -2.48 12.65
N SER A 201 -20.42 -3.33 13.39
CA SER A 201 -20.41 -3.35 14.85
C SER A 201 -19.04 -3.75 15.40
N PHE A 202 -18.32 -4.63 14.69
CA PHE A 202 -16.94 -5.00 15.03
C PHE A 202 -16.00 -3.81 14.85
N LEU A 203 -16.09 -3.10 13.74
CA LEU A 203 -15.24 -1.93 13.49
C LEU A 203 -15.54 -0.80 14.50
N ASP A 204 -16.82 -0.58 14.84
CA ASP A 204 -17.22 0.34 15.91
C ASP A 204 -16.61 -0.05 17.27
N TYR A 205 -16.68 -1.34 17.61
CA TYR A 205 -16.07 -1.88 18.82
C TYR A 205 -14.55 -1.66 18.83
N PHE A 206 -13.88 -1.91 17.70
CA PHE A 206 -12.45 -1.69 17.55
C PHE A 206 -12.11 -0.21 17.76
N ILE A 207 -12.75 0.69 17.02
CA ILE A 207 -12.49 2.13 17.07
C ILE A 207 -12.71 2.66 18.50
N GLY A 208 -13.79 2.24 19.17
CA GLY A 208 -14.08 2.63 20.55
C GLY A 208 -13.06 2.12 21.57
N LEU A 209 -12.43 0.97 21.32
CA LEU A 209 -11.39 0.42 22.19
C LEU A 209 -10.04 1.10 21.94
N ARG A 210 -9.66 1.24 20.67
CA ARG A 210 -8.36 1.75 20.25
C ARG A 210 -8.50 2.37 18.86
N PRO A 211 -8.62 3.70 18.76
CA PRO A 211 -8.71 4.35 17.47
C PRO A 211 -7.42 4.14 16.65
N PRO A 212 -7.52 3.63 15.40
CA PRO A 212 -6.35 3.31 14.61
C PRO A 212 -5.75 4.56 13.96
N SER A 213 -4.42 4.66 13.92
CA SER A 213 -3.72 5.63 13.07
C SER A 213 -3.30 5.04 11.71
N TYR A 214 -3.48 3.73 11.54
CA TYR A 214 -3.01 2.95 10.40
C TYR A 214 -4.13 2.02 9.93
N LEU A 215 -4.56 2.18 8.69
CA LEU A 215 -5.61 1.37 8.06
C LEU A 215 -4.99 0.49 6.97
N VAL A 216 -5.39 -0.78 6.96
CA VAL A 216 -5.03 -1.73 5.92
C VAL A 216 -6.29 -2.15 5.17
N VAL A 217 -6.24 -2.11 3.84
CA VAL A 217 -7.30 -2.63 2.98
C VAL A 217 -6.81 -3.90 2.32
N ALA A 218 -7.64 -4.94 2.34
CA ALA A 218 -7.33 -6.22 1.71
C ALA A 218 -8.55 -6.82 1.01
N ASN A 219 -8.32 -7.49 -0.11
CA ASN A 219 -9.39 -8.22 -0.79
C ASN A 219 -9.40 -9.69 -0.37
N PRO A 220 -10.41 -10.15 0.40
CA PRO A 220 -10.49 -11.53 0.86
C PRO A 220 -10.73 -12.55 -0.27
N TYR A 221 -11.10 -12.07 -1.47
CA TYR A 221 -11.43 -12.86 -2.65
C TYR A 221 -10.32 -12.85 -3.71
N ASP A 222 -9.11 -12.47 -3.34
CA ASP A 222 -7.94 -12.36 -4.22
C ASP A 222 -7.35 -13.73 -4.61
N ASN A 223 -8.16 -14.64 -5.11
CA ASN A 223 -7.74 -15.98 -5.55
C ASN A 223 -7.30 -16.00 -7.03
N GLU A 224 -6.78 -17.15 -7.47
CA GLU A 224 -6.30 -17.37 -8.85
C GLU A 224 -7.30 -17.03 -9.97
N THR A 225 -8.59 -17.07 -9.68
CA THR A 225 -9.66 -16.83 -10.66
C THR A 225 -10.08 -15.36 -10.75
N LEU A 226 -9.56 -14.50 -9.87
CA LEU A 226 -9.88 -13.08 -9.86
C LEU A 226 -9.45 -12.43 -11.19
N LYS A 227 -10.30 -11.54 -11.69
CA LYS A 227 -10.09 -10.80 -12.94
C LYS A 227 -10.10 -9.32 -12.64
N SER A 228 -9.38 -8.56 -13.48
CA SER A 228 -9.40 -7.09 -13.45
C SER A 228 -10.84 -6.59 -13.49
N TYR A 229 -11.17 -5.65 -12.60
CA TYR A 229 -12.46 -4.96 -12.58
C TYR A 229 -12.74 -4.31 -13.95
N TYR A 230 -11.74 -3.61 -14.49
CA TYR A 230 -11.82 -3.03 -15.82
C TYR A 230 -11.48 -4.07 -16.90
N PRO A 231 -12.42 -4.42 -17.81
CA PRO A 231 -12.21 -5.47 -18.81
C PRO A 231 -11.10 -5.21 -19.83
N GLN A 232 -10.64 -3.96 -19.97
CA GLN A 232 -9.56 -3.56 -20.86
C GLN A 232 -8.19 -4.00 -20.34
N GLY A 233 -8.05 -4.22 -19.02
CA GLY A 233 -6.82 -4.69 -18.38
C GLY A 233 -6.60 -6.20 -18.48
N LYS A 234 -6.98 -6.86 -19.59
CA LYS A 234 -6.78 -8.31 -19.74
C LYS A 234 -5.29 -8.63 -19.62
N GLN A 235 -4.95 -9.66 -18.83
CA GLN A 235 -3.57 -10.08 -18.51
C GLN A 235 -2.81 -9.17 -17.53
N THR A 236 -3.48 -8.25 -16.84
CA THR A 236 -2.88 -7.53 -15.68
C THR A 236 -2.33 -8.55 -14.67
N PRO A 237 -1.06 -8.45 -14.25
CA PRO A 237 -0.46 -9.42 -13.34
C PRO A 237 -1.14 -9.38 -11.97
N HIS A 238 -1.31 -10.56 -11.36
CA HIS A 238 -1.79 -10.65 -9.98
C HIS A 238 -1.08 -11.75 -9.17
N THR A 239 -1.03 -11.57 -7.87
CA THR A 239 -0.54 -12.56 -6.90
C THR A 239 -1.68 -12.98 -5.98
N PRO A 240 -2.14 -14.25 -6.10
CA PRO A 240 -3.22 -14.75 -5.28
C PRO A 240 -2.90 -14.67 -3.79
N HIS A 241 -3.93 -14.43 -2.98
CA HIS A 241 -3.92 -14.49 -1.52
C HIS A 241 -2.97 -13.50 -0.86
N LEU A 242 -2.55 -12.43 -1.55
CA LEU A 242 -1.69 -11.39 -1.01
C LEU A 242 -2.32 -10.71 0.21
N SER A 243 -3.66 -10.68 0.26
CA SER A 243 -4.48 -10.28 1.40
C SER A 243 -4.03 -10.88 2.74
N CYS A 244 -3.43 -12.07 2.75
CA CYS A 244 -2.97 -12.71 3.99
C CYS A 244 -1.82 -11.96 4.70
N LEU A 245 -1.17 -10.98 4.04
CA LEU A 245 -0.16 -10.11 4.65
C LEU A 245 -0.77 -8.98 5.49
N ALA A 246 -2.02 -8.59 5.24
CA ALA A 246 -2.68 -7.49 5.94
C ALA A 246 -2.70 -7.66 7.47
N PRO A 247 -3.04 -8.84 8.04
CA PRO A 247 -2.90 -9.15 9.46
C PRO A 247 -1.56 -8.77 10.07
N LEU A 248 -0.45 -8.99 9.34
CA LEU A 248 0.88 -8.74 9.88
C LEU A 248 1.20 -7.25 9.99
N PHE A 249 0.85 -6.45 8.97
CA PHE A 249 1.03 -5.00 9.01
C PHE A 249 0.13 -4.36 10.07
N ALA A 250 -1.14 -4.76 10.15
CA ALA A 250 -2.03 -4.28 11.19
C ALA A 250 -1.53 -4.66 12.59
N ALA A 251 -1.05 -5.89 12.79
CA ALA A 251 -0.45 -6.31 14.04
C ALA A 251 0.82 -5.51 14.38
N HIS A 252 1.68 -5.24 13.39
CA HIS A 252 2.92 -4.47 13.59
C HIS A 252 2.60 -3.06 14.12
N TYR A 253 1.76 -2.31 13.41
CA TYR A 253 1.42 -0.92 13.74
C TYR A 253 0.31 -0.77 14.80
N GLY A 254 -0.37 -1.86 15.18
CA GLY A 254 -1.61 -1.77 15.94
C GLY A 254 -2.71 -1.05 15.15
N GLY A 255 -2.73 -1.26 13.83
CA GLY A 255 -3.70 -0.72 12.90
C GLY A 255 -4.98 -1.55 12.83
N MET A 256 -5.87 -1.14 11.94
CA MET A 256 -7.14 -1.81 11.65
C MET A 256 -7.16 -2.35 10.22
N ILE A 257 -7.92 -3.41 9.99
CA ILE A 257 -8.12 -3.98 8.65
C ILE A 257 -9.57 -3.77 8.25
N VAL A 258 -9.78 -3.32 7.00
CA VAL A 258 -11.07 -3.41 6.32
C VAL A 258 -10.93 -4.31 5.10
N THR A 259 -11.94 -5.13 4.87
CA THR A 259 -12.03 -5.98 3.69
C THR A 259 -12.91 -5.33 2.63
N ALA A 260 -12.50 -5.40 1.37
CA ALA A 260 -13.26 -4.88 0.23
C ALA A 260 -13.07 -5.78 -0.99
N THR A 261 -13.99 -5.79 -1.95
CA THR A 261 -13.77 -6.47 -3.23
C THR A 261 -12.81 -5.67 -4.13
N SER A 262 -12.67 -6.07 -5.40
CA SER A 262 -11.91 -5.30 -6.40
C SER A 262 -12.68 -4.08 -6.94
N ASP A 263 -13.92 -3.84 -6.48
CA ASP A 263 -14.71 -2.66 -6.86
C ASP A 263 -14.14 -1.39 -6.22
N PRO A 264 -13.65 -0.42 -7.01
CA PRO A 264 -13.10 0.84 -6.49
C PRO A 264 -14.10 1.60 -5.61
N HIS A 265 -15.40 1.55 -5.91
CA HIS A 265 -16.42 2.20 -5.09
C HIS A 265 -16.57 1.56 -3.72
N GLU A 266 -16.40 0.24 -3.62
CA GLU A 266 -16.44 -0.45 -2.33
C GLU A 266 -15.20 -0.14 -1.49
N ILE A 267 -14.01 -0.15 -2.12
CA ILE A 267 -12.74 0.19 -1.46
C ILE A 267 -12.84 1.57 -0.80
N ASP A 268 -13.24 2.58 -1.56
CA ASP A 268 -13.38 3.96 -1.09
C ASP A 268 -14.42 4.09 0.03
N ARG A 269 -15.64 3.56 -0.17
CA ARG A 269 -16.70 3.61 0.84
C ARG A 269 -16.29 2.97 2.16
N LYS A 270 -15.51 1.88 2.14
CA LYS A 270 -15.03 1.21 3.35
C LYS A 270 -14.00 2.07 4.10
N ILE A 271 -13.11 2.75 3.40
CA ILE A 271 -12.13 3.68 3.99
C ILE A 271 -12.84 4.91 4.56
N GLU A 272 -13.71 5.53 3.76
CA GLU A 272 -14.50 6.70 4.13
C GLU A 272 -15.38 6.41 5.35
N TRP A 273 -16.02 5.24 5.40
CA TRP A 273 -16.84 4.82 6.53
C TRP A 273 -16.03 4.82 7.83
N VAL A 274 -14.79 4.30 7.82
CA VAL A 274 -13.90 4.33 8.99
C VAL A 274 -13.58 5.76 9.40
N ALA A 275 -13.17 6.60 8.46
CA ALA A 275 -12.79 7.98 8.74
C ALA A 275 -13.97 8.79 9.31
N ARG A 276 -15.15 8.71 8.67
CA ARG A 276 -16.38 9.33 9.16
C ARG A 276 -16.77 8.81 10.54
N ARG A 277 -16.62 7.50 10.78
CA ARG A 277 -16.98 6.92 12.06
C ARG A 277 -16.07 7.40 13.20
N MET A 278 -14.77 7.55 12.94
CA MET A 278 -13.84 8.16 13.89
C MET A 278 -14.22 9.62 14.17
N HIS A 279 -14.56 10.40 13.14
CA HIS A 279 -15.04 11.77 13.28
C HIS A 279 -16.32 11.85 14.13
N ASP A 280 -17.33 11.03 13.85
CA ASP A 280 -18.60 10.99 14.59
C ASP A 280 -18.43 10.64 16.08
N LEU A 281 -17.39 9.86 16.41
CA LEU A 281 -17.03 9.51 17.79
C LEU A 281 -16.17 10.59 18.47
N GLY A 282 -15.87 11.70 17.79
CA GLY A 282 -15.02 12.77 18.30
C GLY A 282 -13.55 12.37 18.44
N ILE A 283 -13.12 11.36 17.68
CA ILE A 283 -11.75 10.87 17.67
C ILE A 283 -10.97 11.66 16.63
N GLU A 284 -10.50 12.83 17.05
CA GLU A 284 -9.71 13.73 16.24
C GLU A 284 -8.44 14.13 16.99
N LYS A 285 -7.41 14.52 16.25
CA LYS A 285 -6.26 15.21 16.82
C LYS A 285 -6.68 16.58 17.36
N SER A 286 -5.83 17.15 18.21
CA SER A 286 -5.97 18.56 18.61
C SER A 286 -6.00 19.44 17.35
N GLY A 287 -7.12 20.13 17.12
CA GLY A 287 -7.33 20.94 15.90
C GLY A 287 -8.35 20.36 14.91
N GLY A 288 -8.93 19.18 15.19
CA GLY A 288 -9.99 18.59 14.37
C GLY A 288 -9.52 17.71 13.21
N GLU A 289 -8.22 17.41 13.13
CA GLU A 289 -7.68 16.54 12.08
C GLU A 289 -7.96 15.06 12.38
N CYS A 290 -8.21 14.26 11.33
CA CYS A 290 -8.39 12.82 11.49
C CYS A 290 -7.16 12.16 12.16
N MET A 291 -7.42 11.24 13.09
CA MET A 291 -6.35 10.46 13.74
C MET A 291 -5.76 9.40 12.79
N LEU A 292 -6.50 8.98 11.77
CA LEU A 292 -6.01 8.11 10.71
C LEU A 292 -4.94 8.86 9.90
N ARG A 293 -3.76 8.26 9.75
CA ARG A 293 -2.59 8.88 9.08
C ARG A 293 -2.13 8.07 7.87
N HIS A 294 -2.23 6.75 7.95
CA HIS A 294 -1.64 5.85 6.97
C HIS A 294 -2.69 4.91 6.38
N LEU A 295 -2.60 4.69 5.08
CA LEU A 295 -3.42 3.76 4.32
C LEU A 295 -2.53 2.79 3.53
N LEU A 296 -2.60 1.50 3.85
CA LEU A 296 -1.91 0.46 3.10
C LEU A 296 -2.90 -0.41 2.32
N LEU A 297 -2.78 -0.40 0.99
CA LEU A 297 -3.51 -1.31 0.10
C LEU A 297 -2.69 -2.60 -0.07
N VAL A 298 -3.16 -3.73 0.47
CA VAL A 298 -2.50 -5.03 0.33
C VAL A 298 -3.13 -5.80 -0.83
N GLY A 299 -2.61 -5.54 -2.03
CA GLY A 299 -3.15 -6.07 -3.27
C GLY A 299 -2.51 -5.41 -4.50
N ASP A 300 -2.33 -6.18 -5.56
CA ASP A 300 -2.01 -5.62 -6.89
C ASP A 300 -3.23 -4.96 -7.55
N ALA A 301 -3.08 -4.49 -8.79
CA ALA A 301 -4.11 -3.76 -9.52
C ALA A 301 -5.33 -4.62 -9.94
N VAL A 302 -5.24 -5.96 -9.86
CA VAL A 302 -6.41 -6.84 -10.03
C VAL A 302 -7.14 -7.02 -8.71
N SER A 303 -6.39 -7.22 -7.63
CA SER A 303 -6.92 -7.45 -6.27
C SER A 303 -7.61 -6.22 -5.69
N LEU A 304 -6.93 -5.07 -5.73
CA LEU A 304 -7.45 -3.78 -5.29
C LEU A 304 -7.26 -2.79 -6.43
N THR A 305 -8.30 -2.57 -7.22
CA THR A 305 -8.24 -1.80 -8.47
C THR A 305 -7.84 -0.34 -8.18
N PRO A 306 -6.83 0.25 -8.84
CA PRO A 306 -6.60 1.70 -8.78
C PRO A 306 -7.67 2.46 -9.56
N VAL A 307 -7.85 3.75 -9.27
CA VAL A 307 -8.75 4.62 -10.05
C VAL A 307 -7.98 5.22 -11.23
N TYR A 308 -8.64 5.39 -12.37
CA TYR A 308 -8.00 5.80 -13.63
C TYR A 308 -8.45 7.21 -14.04
N TYR A 309 -7.51 8.13 -14.19
CA TYR A 309 -7.77 9.51 -14.65
C TYR A 309 -7.05 9.81 -15.95
N TRP A 310 -7.70 10.55 -16.83
CA TRP A 310 -7.11 11.01 -18.08
C TRP A 310 -6.44 12.36 -17.90
N PHE A 311 -5.22 12.46 -18.39
CA PHE A 311 -4.45 13.70 -18.38
C PHE A 311 -4.08 14.10 -19.80
N GLU A 312 -4.17 15.40 -20.08
CA GLU A 312 -3.56 16.02 -21.26
C GLU A 312 -2.17 16.52 -20.92
N THR A 313 -1.21 16.23 -21.77
CA THR A 313 0.10 16.89 -21.77
C THR A 313 0.48 17.33 -23.18
N ILE A 314 1.56 18.07 -23.32
CA ILE A 314 2.05 18.58 -24.60
C ILE A 314 3.20 17.68 -25.08
N THR A 315 3.05 17.08 -26.26
CA THR A 315 4.13 16.35 -26.94
C THR A 315 5.30 17.29 -27.29
N PRO A 316 6.48 16.73 -27.60
CA PRO A 316 7.59 17.52 -28.10
C PRO A 316 7.31 18.39 -29.32
N ASN A 317 6.35 17.98 -30.14
CA ASN A 317 5.97 18.69 -31.35
C ASN A 317 4.83 19.70 -31.12
N GLY A 318 4.45 19.97 -29.87
CA GLY A 318 3.38 20.90 -29.50
C GLY A 318 1.96 20.35 -29.67
N GLY A 319 1.79 19.07 -30.03
CA GLY A 319 0.49 18.41 -30.08
C GLY A 319 0.04 17.92 -28.70
N ALA A 320 -1.26 17.81 -28.47
CA ALA A 320 -1.82 17.20 -27.27
C ALA A 320 -1.52 15.69 -27.22
N TRP A 321 -1.10 15.20 -26.06
CA TRP A 321 -0.94 13.79 -25.75
C TRP A 321 -1.78 13.43 -24.55
N TRP A 322 -2.66 12.45 -24.72
CA TRP A 322 -3.53 11.96 -23.67
C TRP A 322 -3.04 10.61 -23.18
N PHE A 323 -3.02 10.45 -21.86
CA PHE A 323 -2.74 9.16 -21.24
C PHE A 323 -3.61 8.95 -20.01
N CYS A 324 -3.97 7.70 -19.76
CA CYS A 324 -4.80 7.29 -18.63
C CYS A 324 -3.90 6.79 -17.50
N THR A 325 -3.95 7.44 -16.34
CA THR A 325 -3.08 7.20 -15.19
C THR A 325 -3.83 6.50 -14.06
N PRO A 326 -3.39 5.29 -13.64
CA PRO A 326 -3.88 4.68 -12.42
C PRO A 326 -3.26 5.39 -11.21
N THR A 327 -4.10 5.67 -10.22
CA THR A 327 -3.72 6.32 -8.97
C THR A 327 -4.50 5.76 -7.80
N ASP A 328 -3.86 5.74 -6.64
CA ASP A 328 -4.48 5.40 -5.35
C ASP A 328 -4.84 6.63 -4.52
N ASN A 329 -4.58 7.85 -5.04
CA ASN A 329 -4.91 9.10 -4.36
C ASN A 329 -6.38 9.19 -3.93
N PRO A 330 -7.37 8.78 -4.74
CA PRO A 330 -8.76 8.95 -4.33
C PRO A 330 -9.13 8.13 -3.09
N TYR A 331 -8.48 6.99 -2.87
CA TYR A 331 -8.67 6.20 -1.64
C TYR A 331 -8.08 6.88 -0.40
N ALA A 332 -7.18 7.84 -0.61
CA ALA A 332 -6.55 8.62 0.43
C ALA A 332 -7.19 10.00 0.60
N ASP A 333 -8.18 10.34 -0.24
CA ASP A 333 -9.03 11.52 -0.13
C ASP A 333 -10.24 11.18 0.76
N LEU A 334 -10.37 11.86 1.90
CA LEU A 334 -11.41 11.59 2.89
C LEU A 334 -12.66 12.48 2.74
N ASP A 335 -12.72 13.34 1.71
CA ASP A 335 -13.84 14.26 1.51
C ASP A 335 -15.11 13.59 0.94
N GLY A 336 -15.02 12.31 0.52
CA GLY A 336 -16.19 11.48 0.23
C GLY A 336 -16.95 11.84 -1.06
N LYS A 337 -16.27 12.43 -2.05
CA LYS A 337 -16.87 12.62 -3.38
C LYS A 337 -15.87 12.34 -4.49
N THR A 338 -15.34 11.12 -4.49
CA THR A 338 -14.46 10.64 -5.54
C THR A 338 -15.24 10.38 -6.82
N ASP A 339 -14.73 10.90 -7.94
CA ASP A 339 -15.16 10.48 -9.26
C ASP A 339 -14.35 9.26 -9.73
N PHE A 340 -15.01 8.15 -9.99
CA PHE A 340 -14.40 6.89 -10.42
C PHE A 340 -14.51 6.66 -11.94
N GLU A 341 -15.25 7.53 -12.63
CA GLU A 341 -15.54 7.44 -14.06
C GLU A 341 -15.04 8.71 -14.76
N HIS A 342 -13.73 8.93 -14.74
CA HIS A 342 -13.14 10.07 -15.44
C HIS A 342 -12.95 9.75 -16.93
N GLU A 343 -13.54 10.55 -17.82
CA GLU A 343 -13.40 10.43 -19.26
C GLU A 343 -12.27 11.33 -19.81
N GLN A 344 -11.87 11.07 -21.05
CA GLN A 344 -10.87 11.90 -21.72
C GLN A 344 -11.44 13.29 -22.02
N GLY A 345 -10.77 14.35 -21.55
CA GLY A 345 -11.20 15.74 -21.76
C GLY A 345 -11.94 16.35 -20.57
N GLU A 346 -12.21 15.57 -19.52
CA GLU A 346 -12.81 16.08 -18.29
C GLU A 346 -11.76 16.78 -17.41
N GLU A 347 -12.25 17.72 -16.60
CA GLU A 347 -11.42 18.39 -15.60
C GLU A 347 -11.23 17.46 -14.40
N ILE A 348 -10.00 17.44 -13.90
CA ILE A 348 -9.65 16.61 -12.75
C ILE A 348 -10.14 17.28 -11.49
N ASP A 349 -10.72 16.48 -10.60
CA ASP A 349 -11.08 16.92 -9.28
C ASP A 349 -9.82 17.35 -8.49
N GLU A 350 -9.72 18.63 -8.14
CA GLU A 350 -8.54 19.13 -7.42
C GLU A 350 -8.31 18.42 -6.08
N ARG A 351 -9.33 17.80 -5.48
CA ARG A 351 -9.25 17.12 -4.19
C ARG A 351 -8.38 15.86 -4.23
N ILE A 352 -8.39 15.12 -5.35
CA ILE A 352 -7.51 13.94 -5.50
C ILE A 352 -6.02 14.33 -5.58
N LEU A 353 -5.71 15.62 -5.67
CA LEU A 353 -4.34 16.15 -5.67
C LEU A 353 -3.83 16.44 -4.26
N THR A 354 -4.70 16.41 -3.24
CA THR A 354 -4.35 16.71 -1.86
C THR A 354 -4.81 15.59 -0.92
N PRO A 355 -4.30 14.35 -1.08
CA PRO A 355 -4.70 13.23 -0.22
C PRO A 355 -4.41 13.53 1.26
N GLU A 356 -5.35 13.23 2.15
CA GLU A 356 -5.19 13.40 3.61
C GLU A 356 -4.48 12.22 4.28
N LEU A 357 -4.44 11.06 3.61
CA LEU A 357 -3.74 9.86 4.10
C LEU A 357 -2.43 9.61 3.36
N ALA A 358 -1.40 9.24 4.12
CA ALA A 358 -0.17 8.69 3.58
C ALA A 358 -0.46 7.28 3.01
N CYS A 359 -0.58 7.20 1.68
CA CYS A 359 -1.00 6.00 0.97
C CYS A 359 0.20 5.21 0.43
N GLY A 360 0.18 3.89 0.62
CA GLY A 360 1.10 2.95 0.01
C GLY A 360 0.40 1.68 -0.46
N ARG A 361 1.01 0.98 -1.41
CA ARG A 361 0.47 -0.25 -1.98
C ARG A 361 1.49 -1.38 -1.90
N LEU A 362 1.13 -2.48 -1.26
CA LEU A 362 1.94 -3.69 -1.25
C LEU A 362 1.60 -4.56 -2.44
N VAL A 363 2.57 -4.75 -3.33
CA VAL A 363 2.55 -5.76 -4.40
C VAL A 363 3.71 -6.73 -4.21
N ALA A 364 3.54 -7.97 -4.64
CA ALA A 364 4.60 -8.96 -4.59
C ALA A 364 4.51 -9.90 -5.79
N LYS A 365 5.64 -10.45 -6.21
CA LYS A 365 5.71 -11.38 -7.34
C LYS A 365 5.17 -12.76 -6.98
N THR A 366 5.47 -13.20 -5.76
CA THR A 366 4.96 -14.41 -5.11
C THR A 366 4.54 -14.05 -3.67
N LEU A 367 3.80 -14.93 -3.00
CA LEU A 367 3.51 -14.74 -1.57
C LEU A 367 4.79 -14.74 -0.74
N GLU A 368 5.74 -15.64 -1.00
CA GLU A 368 7.03 -15.69 -0.30
C GLU A 368 7.79 -14.35 -0.40
N ASP A 369 7.78 -13.70 -1.58
CA ASP A 369 8.38 -12.37 -1.74
C ASP A 369 7.69 -11.29 -0.88
N GLY A 370 6.37 -11.36 -0.75
CA GLY A 370 5.60 -10.47 0.11
C GLY A 370 5.89 -10.66 1.60
N PHE A 371 6.08 -11.90 2.06
CA PHE A 371 6.52 -12.17 3.44
C PHE A 371 7.98 -11.78 3.67
N ASN A 372 8.85 -11.96 2.68
CA ASN A 372 10.23 -11.46 2.74
C ASN A 372 10.24 -9.93 2.83
N TYR A 373 9.35 -9.23 2.12
CA TYR A 373 9.16 -7.80 2.26
C TYR A 373 8.71 -7.43 3.68
N ALA A 374 7.65 -8.04 4.20
CA ALA A 374 7.16 -7.78 5.55
C ALA A 374 8.23 -8.02 6.62
N TYR A 375 9.01 -9.11 6.49
CA TYR A 375 10.13 -9.40 7.37
C TYR A 375 11.16 -8.27 7.38
N ARG A 376 11.54 -7.73 6.21
CA ARG A 376 12.50 -6.64 6.11
C ARG A 376 12.00 -5.37 6.80
N ILE A 377 10.72 -5.05 6.66
CA ILE A 377 10.12 -3.90 7.32
C ILE A 377 10.10 -4.08 8.84
N PHE A 378 9.54 -5.18 9.33
CA PHE A 378 9.37 -5.39 10.78
C PHE A 378 10.71 -5.56 11.52
N ASN A 379 11.74 -6.00 10.82
CA ASN A 379 13.07 -6.26 11.39
C ASN A 379 14.13 -5.27 10.89
N TYR A 380 13.74 -4.16 10.26
CA TYR A 380 14.64 -3.17 9.64
C TYR A 380 15.85 -2.84 10.51
N ASN A 381 15.61 -2.53 11.79
CA ASN A 381 16.63 -2.18 12.77
C ASN A 381 17.70 -3.26 13.01
N SER A 382 17.30 -4.53 12.92
CA SER A 382 18.23 -5.66 13.06
C SER A 382 19.04 -5.92 11.79
N LEU A 383 18.62 -5.36 10.65
CA LEU A 383 19.25 -5.55 9.34
C LEU A 383 20.26 -4.43 8.99
N LEU A 384 20.26 -3.34 9.74
CA LEU A 384 21.23 -2.23 9.59
C LEU A 384 22.67 -2.76 9.71
N SER A 385 23.51 -2.48 8.71
CA SER A 385 24.85 -3.09 8.59
C SER A 385 25.87 -2.25 7.80
N GLY A 386 25.87 -0.92 7.98
CA GLY A 386 26.84 0.02 7.42
C GLY A 386 26.46 0.61 6.06
N TRP A 387 25.43 0.08 5.40
CA TRP A 387 24.87 0.61 4.15
C TRP A 387 23.89 1.77 4.39
N GLU A 388 23.41 1.95 5.63
CA GLU A 388 22.36 2.91 5.97
C GLU A 388 22.74 4.37 5.75
N LYS A 389 24.04 4.67 5.59
CA LYS A 389 24.61 6.01 5.35
C LYS A 389 25.05 6.25 3.91
N ASN A 390 24.76 5.33 3.01
CA ASN A 390 25.14 5.45 1.61
C ASN A 390 23.93 5.86 0.77
N ALA A 391 24.15 6.82 -0.13
CA ALA A 391 23.20 7.20 -1.15
C ALA A 391 23.82 6.96 -2.53
N LEU A 392 22.99 6.50 -3.47
CA LEU A 392 23.36 6.33 -4.86
C LEU A 392 22.46 7.22 -5.71
N ILE A 393 23.08 7.99 -6.60
CA ILE A 393 22.40 8.74 -7.64
C ILE A 393 22.98 8.42 -9.01
N TRP A 394 22.18 8.49 -10.05
CA TRP A 394 22.67 8.55 -11.43
C TRP A 394 21.69 9.29 -12.33
N CYS A 395 22.23 9.84 -13.42
CA CYS A 395 21.49 10.33 -14.57
C CYS A 395 21.75 9.41 -15.78
N GLY A 396 20.69 9.04 -16.50
CA GLY A 396 20.79 8.12 -17.63
C GLY A 396 21.43 8.75 -18.87
N ALA A 397 22.07 7.94 -19.72
CA ALA A 397 22.67 8.39 -20.98
C ALA A 397 21.66 9.04 -21.94
N LEU A 398 20.42 8.57 -21.86
CA LEU A 398 19.33 8.99 -22.73
C LEU A 398 18.52 10.13 -22.11
N ALA A 399 18.87 10.58 -20.91
CA ALA A 399 18.33 11.81 -20.35
C ALA A 399 18.63 12.97 -21.30
N GLU A 400 17.63 13.78 -21.63
CA GLU A 400 17.90 15.06 -22.28
C GLU A 400 18.79 15.88 -21.33
N PRO A 401 19.96 16.40 -21.76
CA PRO A 401 20.83 17.17 -20.90
C PRO A 401 20.09 18.42 -20.39
N GLY A 402 19.62 18.37 -19.14
CA GLY A 402 18.72 19.34 -18.53
C GLY A 402 18.95 19.55 -17.03
N GLU A 403 18.14 20.41 -16.41
CA GLU A 403 18.22 20.84 -15.01
C GLU A 403 18.06 19.68 -13.99
N GLY A 404 17.60 18.50 -14.42
CA GLY A 404 17.36 17.34 -13.56
C GLY A 404 18.61 16.82 -12.91
N HIS A 405 19.75 16.94 -13.60
CA HIS A 405 21.04 16.66 -13.00
C HIS A 405 21.40 17.67 -11.89
N ASN A 406 21.01 18.96 -12.02
CA ASN A 406 21.28 19.97 -11.01
C ASN A 406 20.39 19.81 -9.77
N ILE A 407 19.12 19.45 -9.94
CA ILE A 407 18.20 19.17 -8.82
C ILE A 407 18.68 17.92 -8.06
N LEU A 408 19.23 16.91 -8.75
CA LEU A 408 19.83 15.72 -8.13
C LEU A 408 21.06 16.00 -7.29
N VAL A 409 22.02 16.71 -7.87
CA VAL A 409 23.24 17.08 -7.16
C VAL A 409 22.87 17.91 -5.94
N GLN A 410 21.85 18.77 -6.05
CA GLN A 410 21.29 19.51 -4.91
C GLN A 410 20.62 18.59 -3.89
N SER A 411 19.75 17.65 -4.29
CA SER A 411 19.21 16.62 -3.39
C SER A 411 20.35 15.91 -2.67
N ALA A 412 21.27 15.29 -3.38
CA ALA A 412 22.34 14.52 -2.75
C ALA A 412 23.28 15.36 -1.86
N TRP A 413 23.53 16.63 -2.18
CA TRP A 413 24.33 17.53 -1.35
C TRP A 413 23.56 18.10 -0.14
N LEU A 414 22.24 18.26 -0.23
CA LEU A 414 21.41 18.85 0.82
C LEU A 414 20.94 17.82 1.88
N LEU A 415 21.02 16.53 1.59
CA LEU A 415 20.26 15.50 2.31
C LEU A 415 20.94 14.85 3.53
N GLY A 416 21.82 15.55 4.26
CA GLY A 416 22.04 15.20 5.68
C GLY A 416 23.13 14.16 5.98
N GLY A 417 24.33 14.32 5.43
CA GLY A 417 25.52 13.61 5.93
C GLY A 417 25.77 12.22 5.33
N PHE A 418 25.10 11.87 4.23
CA PHE A 418 25.33 10.62 3.50
C PHE A 418 26.65 10.60 2.72
N SER A 419 27.23 9.41 2.59
CA SER A 419 28.25 9.14 1.58
C SER A 419 27.55 8.89 0.24
N VAL A 420 27.60 9.89 -0.64
CA VAL A 420 26.94 9.86 -1.95
C VAL A 420 27.88 9.31 -3.01
N LYS A 421 27.41 8.31 -3.75
CA LYS A 421 28.02 7.85 -5.01
C LYS A 421 27.18 8.34 -6.19
N ASP A 422 27.84 8.97 -7.16
CA ASP A 422 27.25 9.40 -8.43
C ASP A 422 27.75 8.50 -9.56
N ASP A 423 26.86 7.65 -10.08
CA ASP A 423 27.13 6.70 -11.16
C ASP A 423 26.66 7.18 -12.53
N THR A 424 26.45 8.49 -12.70
CA THR A 424 26.06 9.06 -14.00
C THR A 424 27.03 8.66 -15.13
N VAL A 425 28.34 8.62 -14.86
CA VAL A 425 29.32 8.18 -15.86
C VAL A 425 29.07 6.74 -16.29
N GLU A 426 28.76 5.84 -15.34
CA GLU A 426 28.50 4.44 -15.66
C GLU A 426 27.12 4.21 -16.29
N ALA A 427 26.16 5.07 -15.96
CA ALA A 427 24.90 5.09 -16.68
C ALA A 427 25.08 5.50 -18.13
N HIS A 428 25.99 6.43 -18.42
CA HIS A 428 26.34 6.86 -19.77
C HIS A 428 27.09 5.80 -20.58
N THR A 429 27.73 4.83 -19.93
CA THR A 429 28.34 3.66 -20.58
C THR A 429 27.36 2.51 -20.80
N PHE A 430 26.09 2.67 -20.40
CA PHE A 430 25.07 1.62 -20.38
C PHE A 430 25.49 0.38 -19.59
N ASN A 431 26.34 0.56 -18.57
CA ASN A 431 26.85 -0.51 -17.74
C ASN A 431 25.90 -0.80 -16.57
N SER A 432 24.72 -1.36 -16.90
CA SER A 432 23.65 -1.65 -15.93
C SER A 432 24.12 -2.48 -14.74
N GLY A 433 25.06 -3.41 -14.98
CA GLY A 433 25.63 -4.29 -13.97
C GLY A 433 26.46 -3.58 -12.91
N ALA A 434 27.15 -2.49 -13.25
CA ALA A 434 27.92 -1.69 -12.29
C ALA A 434 26.97 -0.96 -11.32
N ILE A 435 25.99 -0.23 -11.85
CA ILE A 435 25.01 0.51 -11.04
C ILE A 435 24.22 -0.45 -10.15
N ALA A 436 23.78 -1.60 -10.69
CA ALA A 436 23.08 -2.62 -9.91
C ALA A 436 23.92 -3.16 -8.74
N ALA A 437 25.25 -3.20 -8.85
CA ALA A 437 26.13 -3.56 -7.74
C ALA A 437 26.21 -2.45 -6.69
N ASP A 438 26.17 -1.18 -7.10
CA ASP A 438 26.19 -0.03 -6.20
C ASP A 438 24.85 0.17 -5.48
N MET A 439 23.74 -0.20 -6.12
CA MET A 439 22.42 -0.28 -5.46
C MET A 439 22.44 -1.22 -4.24
N GLN A 440 23.23 -2.31 -4.27
CA GLN A 440 23.34 -3.23 -3.14
C GLN A 440 24.02 -2.63 -1.91
N ASN A 441 24.70 -1.50 -2.07
CA ASN A 441 25.46 -0.87 -1.00
C ASN A 441 24.79 0.40 -0.48
N SER A 442 23.55 0.71 -0.90
CA SER A 442 22.92 2.01 -0.73
C SER A 442 21.55 1.92 -0.05
N ASN A 443 21.27 2.85 0.86
CA ASN A 443 19.98 3.01 1.55
C ASN A 443 19.03 3.94 0.79
N PHE A 444 19.59 4.97 0.15
CA PHE A 444 18.84 5.91 -0.67
C PHE A 444 19.30 5.79 -2.10
N ILE A 445 18.36 5.57 -3.01
CA ILE A 445 18.65 5.36 -4.42
C ILE A 445 17.74 6.25 -5.24
N ALA A 446 18.33 7.14 -6.02
CA ALA A 446 17.59 8.01 -6.93
C ALA A 446 18.13 7.85 -8.35
N ALA A 447 17.26 7.42 -9.27
CA ALA A 447 17.58 7.28 -10.68
C ALA A 447 16.90 8.42 -11.43
N VAL A 448 17.61 9.48 -11.78
CA VAL A 448 16.91 10.72 -12.12
C VAL A 448 17.27 11.27 -13.47
N ALA A 449 16.22 11.64 -14.20
CA ALA A 449 16.24 11.88 -15.62
C ALA A 449 16.84 10.64 -16.31
N ASP A 450 16.06 9.58 -16.42
CA ASP A 450 16.40 8.44 -17.26
C ASP A 450 15.14 8.01 -18.00
N HIS A 451 15.29 7.55 -19.25
CA HIS A 451 14.13 7.00 -19.93
C HIS A 451 13.81 5.64 -19.35
N GLY A 452 12.53 5.44 -19.05
CA GLY A 452 12.04 4.23 -18.41
C GLY A 452 11.05 3.47 -19.25
N SER A 453 10.96 2.19 -18.92
CA SER A 453 9.90 1.29 -19.33
C SER A 453 9.47 0.47 -18.10
N PRO A 454 8.40 -0.33 -18.18
CA PRO A 454 8.08 -1.27 -17.11
C PRO A 454 9.22 -2.25 -16.78
N SER A 455 10.18 -2.46 -17.69
CA SER A 455 11.35 -3.32 -17.47
C SER A 455 12.51 -2.63 -16.75
N GLY A 456 12.44 -1.32 -16.53
CA GLY A 456 13.50 -0.53 -15.90
C GLY A 456 14.01 0.58 -16.83
N ASN A 457 15.19 1.08 -16.50
CA ASN A 457 15.87 2.18 -17.19
C ASN A 457 17.31 1.76 -17.53
N THR A 458 18.32 2.58 -17.27
CA THR A 458 19.72 2.12 -17.28
C THR A 458 19.92 0.82 -16.51
N VAL A 459 19.23 0.64 -15.37
CA VAL A 459 19.17 -0.65 -14.65
C VAL A 459 17.89 -1.37 -15.04
N GLN A 460 18.03 -2.57 -15.61
CA GLN A 460 16.89 -3.43 -15.97
C GLN A 460 16.52 -4.36 -14.80
N TYR A 461 15.27 -4.84 -14.78
CA TYR A 461 14.77 -5.75 -13.74
C TYR A 461 15.62 -7.01 -13.57
N GLY A 462 16.24 -7.50 -14.65
CA GLY A 462 17.10 -8.68 -14.66
C GLY A 462 18.50 -8.46 -14.08
N ASP A 463 18.93 -7.19 -14.00
CA ASP A 463 20.26 -6.81 -13.50
C ASP A 463 20.25 -6.62 -11.98
N LEU A 464 19.08 -6.30 -11.41
CA LEU A 464 18.90 -6.06 -9.98
C LEU A 464 19.43 -7.23 -9.15
N LYS A 465 20.29 -6.88 -8.20
CA LYS A 465 20.89 -7.80 -7.24
C LYS A 465 20.15 -7.72 -5.90
N PRO A 466 20.30 -8.69 -4.99
CA PRO A 466 19.77 -8.56 -3.63
C PRO A 466 20.31 -7.29 -2.96
N MET A 467 19.43 -6.46 -2.43
CA MET A 467 19.74 -5.17 -1.81
C MET A 467 19.36 -5.19 -0.33
N PRO A 468 20.00 -4.36 0.50
CA PRO A 468 19.46 -4.03 1.80
C PRO A 468 18.10 -3.34 1.66
N PRO A 469 17.30 -3.26 2.75
CA PRO A 469 16.06 -2.49 2.72
C PRO A 469 16.36 -1.01 2.46
N ASN A 470 16.05 -0.53 1.27
CA ASN A 470 16.35 0.82 0.79
C ASN A 470 15.11 1.54 0.27
N ILE A 471 15.26 2.85 0.02
CA ILE A 471 14.27 3.67 -0.65
C ILE A 471 14.75 3.96 -2.07
N VAL A 472 13.89 3.67 -3.05
CA VAL A 472 14.18 3.84 -4.46
C VAL A 472 13.17 4.81 -5.08
N PHE A 473 13.66 5.88 -5.69
CA PHE A 473 12.84 6.90 -6.37
C PHE A 473 13.37 7.16 -7.78
N PRO A 474 12.86 6.47 -8.82
CA PRO A 474 13.19 6.79 -10.20
C PRO A 474 12.36 7.97 -10.73
N VAL A 475 13.03 8.98 -11.28
CA VAL A 475 12.41 10.00 -12.14
C VAL A 475 12.52 9.51 -13.59
N SER A 476 11.64 8.57 -13.93
CA SER A 476 11.73 7.78 -15.16
C SER A 476 10.39 7.14 -15.52
N CYS A 477 9.98 7.23 -16.78
CA CYS A 477 8.66 6.78 -17.27
C CYS A 477 8.34 5.31 -16.90
N LEU A 478 7.07 5.02 -16.58
CA LEU A 478 6.48 3.67 -16.54
C LEU A 478 7.12 2.65 -15.58
N MET A 479 8.16 3.01 -14.83
CA MET A 479 8.87 2.05 -13.96
C MET A 479 8.01 1.59 -12.77
N GLY A 480 6.91 2.28 -12.47
CA GLY A 480 5.91 1.90 -11.48
C GLY A 480 4.77 1.04 -12.05
N GLN A 481 4.64 0.84 -13.37
CA GLN A 481 3.47 0.17 -13.96
C GLN A 481 3.28 -1.26 -13.42
N ILE A 482 2.09 -1.54 -12.86
CA ILE A 482 1.67 -2.86 -12.37
C ILE A 482 0.40 -3.37 -13.08
N ASP A 483 -0.17 -2.59 -13.99
CA ASP A 483 -1.41 -2.90 -14.71
C ASP A 483 -1.22 -2.90 -16.22
N ASN A 484 -2.19 -3.45 -16.96
CA ASN A 484 -2.21 -3.43 -18.43
C ASN A 484 -3.40 -2.62 -18.99
N TYR A 485 -4.03 -1.76 -18.19
CA TYR A 485 -5.17 -0.97 -18.64
C TYR A 485 -4.71 0.18 -19.53
N GLN A 486 -5.13 0.13 -20.80
CA GLN A 486 -4.83 1.16 -21.81
C GLN A 486 -3.34 1.54 -21.88
N SER A 487 -2.47 0.55 -21.69
CA SER A 487 -1.02 0.71 -21.87
C SER A 487 -0.58 -0.03 -23.12
N ASP A 488 0.25 0.62 -23.92
CA ASP A 488 0.95 -0.03 -25.04
C ASP A 488 2.04 -1.00 -24.54
N TRP A 489 2.39 -0.94 -23.26
CA TRP A 489 3.41 -1.76 -22.63
C TRP A 489 2.77 -2.87 -21.82
N GLY A 490 2.95 -4.11 -22.25
CA GLY A 490 2.52 -5.29 -21.49
C GLY A 490 3.47 -5.59 -20.32
N VAL A 491 2.94 -5.53 -19.09
CA VAL A 491 3.66 -5.91 -17.88
C VAL A 491 3.20 -7.27 -17.37
N THR A 492 4.16 -8.04 -16.84
CA THR A 492 3.98 -9.29 -16.12
C THR A 492 4.81 -9.25 -14.84
N LYS A 493 4.52 -10.13 -13.88
CA LYS A 493 5.34 -10.25 -12.66
C LYS A 493 6.82 -10.61 -12.92
N LYS A 494 7.15 -11.13 -14.12
CA LYS A 494 8.51 -11.54 -14.48
C LYS A 494 9.33 -10.41 -15.08
N ASN A 495 8.72 -9.50 -15.83
CA ASN A 495 9.39 -8.45 -16.61
C ASN A 495 9.13 -7.03 -16.10
N SER A 496 8.62 -6.91 -14.87
CA SER A 496 8.35 -5.64 -14.21
C SER A 496 9.46 -5.28 -13.22
N PHE A 497 9.93 -4.06 -13.32
CA PHE A 497 10.88 -3.47 -12.38
C PHE A 497 10.25 -3.30 -10.99
N THR A 498 8.97 -2.89 -10.89
CA THR A 498 8.25 -2.77 -9.60
C THR A 498 8.29 -4.06 -8.79
N TYR A 499 7.92 -5.19 -9.42
CA TYR A 499 7.94 -6.47 -8.72
C TYR A 499 9.38 -6.92 -8.39
N ALA A 500 10.33 -6.70 -9.30
CA ALA A 500 11.72 -7.08 -9.08
C ALA A 500 12.42 -6.25 -7.99
N VAL A 501 12.22 -4.94 -7.93
CA VAL A 501 12.88 -4.07 -6.95
C VAL A 501 12.41 -4.37 -5.52
N LEU A 502 11.12 -4.66 -5.35
CA LEU A 502 10.54 -5.13 -4.08
C LEU A 502 10.98 -6.55 -3.73
N GLU A 503 11.07 -7.47 -4.70
CA GLU A 503 11.64 -8.82 -4.49
C GLU A 503 13.09 -8.71 -3.98
N LYS A 504 13.88 -7.82 -4.59
CA LYS A 504 15.32 -7.72 -4.36
C LYS A 504 15.72 -7.01 -3.09
N GLY A 505 14.90 -6.12 -2.53
CA GLY A 505 15.22 -5.59 -1.22
C GLY A 505 14.50 -4.31 -0.85
N ALA A 506 13.99 -3.52 -1.81
CA ALA A 506 13.43 -2.21 -1.51
C ALA A 506 12.38 -2.28 -0.40
N ALA A 507 12.49 -1.34 0.54
CA ALA A 507 11.55 -1.11 1.62
C ALA A 507 10.47 -0.11 1.19
N ALA A 508 10.85 0.90 0.41
CA ALA A 508 9.91 1.81 -0.24
C ALA A 508 10.34 2.07 -1.69
N TYR A 509 9.39 2.04 -2.62
CA TYR A 509 9.64 2.31 -4.02
C TYR A 509 8.61 3.29 -4.55
N VAL A 510 9.03 4.51 -4.89
CA VAL A 510 8.15 5.58 -5.36
C VAL A 510 8.40 5.81 -6.84
N ALA A 511 7.46 5.40 -7.69
CA ALA A 511 7.69 5.38 -9.14
C ALA A 511 6.43 5.74 -9.93
N PRO A 512 6.59 6.27 -11.16
CA PRO A 512 5.47 6.66 -11.98
C PRO A 512 4.85 5.46 -12.70
N THR A 513 3.52 5.42 -12.72
CA THR A 513 2.73 4.35 -13.36
C THR A 513 2.57 4.53 -14.87
N ARG A 514 2.84 5.73 -15.39
CA ARG A 514 2.65 6.14 -16.80
C ARG A 514 3.83 6.98 -17.29
N PRO A 515 3.86 7.38 -18.57
CA PRO A 515 4.94 8.22 -19.06
C PRO A 515 5.01 9.54 -18.31
N THR A 516 6.19 9.84 -17.80
CA THR A 516 6.47 11.06 -17.04
C THR A 516 7.12 12.05 -17.99
N VAL A 517 6.42 13.13 -18.32
CA VAL A 517 7.03 14.25 -19.04
C VAL A 517 7.81 15.07 -18.03
N CYS A 518 9.15 14.97 -18.09
CA CYS A 518 10.05 15.91 -17.43
C CYS A 518 10.18 17.11 -18.37
N GLY A 519 10.06 18.33 -17.83
CA GLY A 519 9.96 19.56 -18.60
C GLY A 519 10.86 19.59 -19.83
N MET A 520 10.24 19.78 -20.99
CA MET A 520 10.99 20.01 -22.22
C MET A 520 11.43 21.47 -22.32
N LEU A 521 12.68 21.70 -22.71
CA LEU A 521 13.11 23.00 -23.23
C LEU A 521 12.40 23.26 -24.57
N LEU A 522 11.22 23.88 -24.52
CA LEU A 522 10.59 24.43 -25.72
C LEU A 522 11.34 25.72 -26.11
N LEU A 523 12.25 25.60 -27.08
CA LEU A 523 12.78 26.76 -27.82
C LEU A 523 11.68 27.31 -28.74
N GLN A 524 10.75 28.09 -28.19
CA GLN A 524 9.87 28.94 -29.00
C GLN A 524 10.43 30.37 -29.02
N GLY A 525 10.98 30.78 -30.17
CA GLY A 525 11.24 32.18 -30.56
C GLY A 525 11.81 33.11 -29.48
N ASP A 526 13.12 33.38 -29.54
CA ASP A 526 13.86 34.40 -28.78
C ASP A 526 13.72 34.41 -27.24
N GLY A 527 12.92 33.53 -26.64
CA GLY A 527 12.72 33.39 -25.20
C GLY A 527 12.84 31.94 -24.74
N LEU A 528 13.70 31.70 -23.75
CA LEU A 528 13.81 30.41 -23.07
C LEU A 528 12.60 30.27 -22.13
N ILE A 529 11.61 29.44 -22.47
CA ILE A 529 10.58 29.02 -21.53
C ILE A 529 11.12 27.77 -20.83
N LEU A 530 11.52 27.91 -19.58
CA LEU A 530 11.86 26.79 -18.71
C LEU A 530 10.55 26.06 -18.37
N ALA A 531 10.32 24.90 -18.98
CA ALA A 531 9.32 23.98 -18.48
C ALA A 531 9.87 23.37 -17.19
N HIS A 532 9.17 23.57 -16.07
CA HIS A 532 9.58 23.05 -14.77
C HIS A 532 9.61 21.52 -14.79
N GLU A 533 10.64 20.93 -14.19
CA GLU A 533 10.81 19.48 -14.09
C GLU A 533 10.00 18.90 -12.92
N ASP A 534 8.69 18.78 -13.13
CA ASP A 534 7.74 18.47 -12.06
C ASP A 534 8.05 17.17 -11.29
N ALA A 535 8.59 16.15 -11.96
CA ALA A 535 8.98 14.88 -11.32
C ALA A 535 10.30 14.96 -10.53
N GLY A 536 11.26 15.76 -11.02
CA GLY A 536 12.50 16.04 -10.29
C GLY A 536 12.23 16.84 -9.02
N ILE A 537 11.32 17.83 -9.09
CA ILE A 537 10.84 18.60 -7.95
C ILE A 537 10.15 17.69 -6.92
N LEU A 538 9.27 16.78 -7.37
CA LEU A 538 8.63 15.81 -6.48
C LEU A 538 9.67 14.95 -5.75
N CYS A 539 10.67 14.43 -6.46
CA CYS A 539 11.76 13.63 -5.87
C CYS A 539 12.55 14.43 -4.82
N TYR A 540 12.93 15.68 -5.15
CA TYR A 540 13.63 16.58 -4.23
C TYR A 540 12.82 16.84 -2.97
N GLN A 541 11.54 17.17 -3.10
CA GLN A 541 10.66 17.44 -1.97
C GLN A 541 10.36 16.19 -1.15
N PHE A 542 10.19 15.04 -1.80
CA PHE A 542 10.02 13.76 -1.12
C PHE A 542 11.19 13.49 -0.18
N TYR A 543 12.42 13.49 -0.70
CA TYR A 543 13.59 13.25 0.15
C TYR A 543 13.79 14.39 1.15
N GLY A 544 13.56 15.64 0.76
CA GLY A 544 13.64 16.79 1.66
C GLY A 544 12.71 16.67 2.85
N ASN A 545 11.46 16.25 2.64
CA ASN A 545 10.48 16.01 3.70
C ASN A 545 10.89 14.82 4.56
N LEU A 546 11.23 13.69 3.92
CA LEU A 546 11.65 12.47 4.60
C LEU A 546 12.78 12.74 5.60
N ILE A 547 13.76 13.53 5.18
CA ILE A 547 15.01 13.78 5.90
C ILE A 547 14.85 14.89 6.92
N ASN A 548 14.36 16.06 6.50
CA ASN A 548 14.29 17.22 7.38
C ASN A 548 13.18 17.09 8.43
N SER A 549 12.10 16.38 8.11
CA SER A 549 10.96 16.18 9.01
C SER A 549 11.03 14.85 9.76
N ASN A 550 11.99 13.97 9.46
CA ASN A 550 12.08 12.62 10.01
C ASN A 550 10.70 11.92 10.03
N CYS A 551 10.07 11.86 8.87
CA CYS A 551 8.73 11.29 8.71
C CYS A 551 8.78 9.95 7.96
N THR A 552 7.63 9.29 7.83
CA THR A 552 7.54 8.04 7.08
C THR A 552 7.62 8.30 5.57
N ALA A 553 7.95 7.28 4.77
CA ALA A 553 7.96 7.38 3.32
C ALA A 553 6.60 7.83 2.74
N GLY A 554 5.49 7.33 3.29
CA GLY A 554 4.16 7.75 2.88
C GLY A 554 3.89 9.24 3.18
N GLU A 555 4.26 9.71 4.37
CA GLU A 555 4.07 11.11 4.78
C GLU A 555 4.94 12.08 3.97
N ALA A 556 6.18 11.67 3.67
CA ALA A 556 7.09 12.42 2.83
C ALA A 556 6.52 12.61 1.41
N LEU A 557 5.95 11.54 0.81
CA LEU A 557 5.35 11.60 -0.52
C LEU A 557 4.05 12.41 -0.52
N MET A 558 3.17 12.18 0.46
CA MET A 558 1.94 12.93 0.64
C MET A 558 2.21 14.44 0.74
N SER A 559 3.25 14.83 1.49
CA SER A 559 3.64 16.25 1.66
C SER A 559 4.30 16.85 0.40
N ALA A 560 4.91 16.03 -0.46
CA ALA A 560 5.57 16.48 -1.68
C ALA A 560 4.57 16.69 -2.84
N LYS A 561 3.56 15.82 -2.94
CA LYS A 561 2.55 15.78 -4.02
C LYS A 561 1.87 17.13 -4.34
N PRO A 562 1.42 17.94 -3.36
CA PRO A 562 0.72 19.21 -3.63
C PRO A 562 1.55 20.26 -4.39
N ASN A 563 2.88 20.13 -4.42
CA ASN A 563 3.75 21.07 -5.13
C ASN A 563 4.18 20.55 -6.51
N ALA A 564 3.78 19.34 -6.89
CA ALA A 564 4.02 18.78 -8.21
C ALA A 564 2.84 19.06 -9.14
N HIS A 565 3.09 19.03 -10.46
CA HIS A 565 2.01 19.15 -11.44
C HIS A 565 0.96 18.04 -11.26
N PRO A 566 -0.35 18.31 -11.46
CA PRO A 566 -1.43 17.36 -11.22
C PRO A 566 -1.21 15.94 -11.78
N TYR A 567 -0.75 15.79 -13.02
CA TYR A 567 -0.45 14.46 -13.57
C TYR A 567 0.70 13.75 -12.86
N ILE A 568 1.75 14.46 -12.45
CA ILE A 568 2.86 13.87 -11.68
C ILE A 568 2.37 13.39 -10.32
N ASN A 569 1.54 14.20 -9.67
CA ASN A 569 0.93 13.86 -8.39
C ASN A 569 0.17 12.52 -8.46
N CYS A 570 -0.65 12.33 -9.48
CA CYS A 570 -1.40 11.08 -9.66
C CYS A 570 -0.55 9.92 -10.22
N GLN A 571 0.50 10.21 -11.00
CA GLN A 571 1.35 9.17 -11.59
C GLN A 571 2.23 8.45 -10.57
N TYR A 572 2.76 9.16 -9.58
CA TYR A 572 3.71 8.59 -8.63
C TYR A 572 3.00 7.85 -7.49
N THR A 573 3.21 6.55 -7.44
CA THR A 573 2.69 5.65 -6.42
C THR A 573 3.81 5.19 -5.51
N LEU A 574 3.55 5.17 -4.19
CA LEU A 574 4.41 4.48 -3.23
C LEU A 574 4.04 2.99 -3.22
N TYR A 575 4.96 2.16 -3.71
CA TYR A 575 4.93 0.72 -3.52
C TYR A 575 5.67 0.36 -2.23
N GLY A 576 4.95 -0.27 -1.31
CA GLY A 576 5.42 -0.61 0.02
C GLY A 576 4.56 -0.02 1.13
N ASP A 577 5.11 -0.06 2.33
CA ASP A 577 4.51 0.37 3.58
C ASP A 577 4.61 1.90 3.75
N PRO A 578 3.47 2.63 3.79
CA PRO A 578 3.47 4.07 4.01
C PRO A 578 3.94 4.48 5.41
N GLY A 579 3.89 3.59 6.40
CA GLY A 579 4.37 3.79 7.76
C GLY A 579 5.88 3.56 7.93
N PHE A 580 6.56 3.06 6.90
CA PHE A 580 8.00 2.81 6.97
C PHE A 580 8.79 4.13 7.10
N ASN A 581 9.57 4.26 8.17
CA ASN A 581 10.53 5.34 8.37
C ASN A 581 11.97 4.77 8.38
N PRO A 582 12.81 5.08 7.39
CA PRO A 582 14.19 4.56 7.34
C PRO A 582 15.13 5.18 8.40
N TYR A 583 14.69 6.21 9.12
CA TYR A 583 15.50 6.94 10.11
C TYR A 583 15.27 6.50 11.57
N GLU A 584 14.18 5.79 11.86
CA GLU A 584 13.93 5.30 13.22
C GLU A 584 14.67 3.99 13.50
N PRO A 585 15.41 3.87 14.63
CA PRO A 585 15.55 4.84 15.73
C PRO A 585 16.86 5.67 15.69
N LYS A 586 17.73 5.50 14.69
CA LYS A 586 19.07 6.12 14.68
C LYS A 586 19.14 7.31 13.72
N ASN A 587 18.67 8.46 14.21
CA ASN A 587 18.93 9.80 13.65
C ASN A 587 20.39 10.24 13.86
N ASN A 588 21.36 9.58 13.22
CA ASN A 588 22.77 10.01 13.25
C ASN A 588 23.21 10.68 11.94
N GLY A 589 22.27 11.34 11.25
CA GLY A 589 22.56 12.28 10.15
C GLY A 589 23.24 13.53 10.67
#